data_AF-A0A2B7XCE6-F1
#
_entry.id   AF-A0A2B7XCE6-F1
#
_cell.length_a   1.000
_cell.length_b   1.000
_cell.length_c   1.000
_cell.angle_alpha   90.00
_cell.angle_beta   90.00
_cell.angle_gamma   90.00
#
_symmetry.space_group_name_H-M   'P 1'
#
loop_
_entity.id
_entity.type
_entity.pdbx_description
1 polymer ?
#
loop_
_entity_poly.entity_id
_entity_poly.type
_entity_poly.pdbx_seq_one_letter_code
_entity_poly.pdbx_strand_id
1 'polypeptide(L)'
;MAVRRTPTRSTFGPTPLSKSSLRVPLIDSPAPSPGLPSNIPRHGKQPLHRWNRRRWRLLLWMIGVVAIILFALSLQKSEQSPDAVSYLSQDGQPFEILGGDIIPDVPAPILVTDGRGRSRWTVSIPPDREFPLPPSDYAQLCSKSMDIAKYLAEKKSGKSGHHHGHHGYYHEDPNFIDVPDAVSHGLLPSFHHSDPIQVVGGEEYATSSLEICKESLTFVLQTEDAGLGATLMALWMSYGLAKKEGRAFFVDDTNWAYGRYTTYFQPPPTPSCRPPPPFQRIPCPRHARHLLVSTATTSWMFGHNFNEKFEDAHKMGVHRQKPIYSLLRAGYEALFQLNGDDLVYYNRRVADLNKRIRDKGGIEVGIHIRHGDLHPLEFQYQKSYIPLEAYRIAAEDLIASFRSGNIRPHPESGGEPSMEIVASDDPDVYATSEMIGTEKAQSFISLASKTALDAATAAQGGDSRMMDGNIGWEGGFFRELFWSLGAPSSRIARGSPAPSKRELSNPPQNNDMESSSASSKSDLQHFRFHPAPDALYLRELVGRAYLLDLAVLGQSDAVVCGVSSSGCRLLAVMMGWEKAIEEEKWKNVDGTWGWKGIIW
;
A
#
# COMPACT_ATOMS: atom_id res chain seq x y z
N MET A 1 11.46 -47.96 -48.23
CA MET A 1 12.10 -49.23 -47.79
C MET A 1 11.51 -49.55 -46.42
N ALA A 2 10.52 -50.45 -46.26
CA ALA A 2 10.65 -51.91 -46.24
C ALA A 2 11.88 -52.34 -45.39
N VAL A 3 11.82 -53.15 -44.32
CA VAL A 3 10.89 -54.24 -44.02
C VAL A 3 11.27 -54.92 -42.67
N ARG A 4 10.27 -55.55 -41.99
CA ARG A 4 10.30 -56.72 -41.06
C ARG A 4 10.98 -56.61 -39.66
N ARG A 5 10.23 -56.80 -38.56
CA ARG A 5 9.78 -58.07 -37.88
C ARG A 5 10.96 -58.79 -37.17
N THR A 6 11.16 -58.67 -35.83
CA THR A 6 10.68 -59.53 -34.69
C THR A 6 11.15 -61.00 -34.76
N PRO A 7 11.24 -61.86 -33.69
CA PRO A 7 10.76 -61.76 -32.28
C PRO A 7 11.60 -62.52 -31.16
N THR A 8 11.03 -62.57 -29.93
CA THR A 8 11.17 -63.58 -28.84
C THR A 8 12.41 -63.54 -27.91
N ARG A 9 12.34 -63.79 -26.58
CA ARG A 9 11.44 -64.64 -25.78
C ARG A 9 11.36 -64.24 -24.27
N SER A 10 10.24 -64.65 -23.68
CA SER A 10 9.67 -64.63 -22.29
C SER A 10 10.60 -65.01 -21.12
N THR A 11 10.27 -64.83 -19.83
CA THR A 11 9.09 -65.32 -19.05
C THR A 11 9.16 -64.66 -17.64
N PHE A 12 8.15 -64.05 -17.00
CA PHE A 12 6.86 -64.57 -16.49
C PHE A 12 5.83 -63.44 -16.28
N GLY A 13 4.57 -63.70 -16.62
CA GLY A 13 3.36 -63.01 -16.10
C GLY A 13 2.64 -63.88 -15.05
N PRO A 14 1.36 -63.66 -14.66
CA PRO A 14 0.33 -62.90 -15.36
C PRO A 14 -0.42 -61.80 -14.55
N THR A 15 -1.21 -61.08 -15.34
CA THR A 15 -2.22 -60.01 -15.18
C THR A 15 -3.46 -60.37 -14.33
N PRO A 16 -4.59 -59.61 -14.38
CA PRO A 16 -4.85 -58.17 -14.16
C PRO A 16 -6.10 -57.97 -13.25
N LEU A 17 -6.58 -56.73 -13.04
CA LEU A 17 -7.99 -56.36 -13.29
C LEU A 17 -8.25 -54.86 -13.08
N SER A 18 -8.64 -54.22 -14.18
CA SER A 18 -9.36 -52.95 -14.25
C SER A 18 -10.83 -53.16 -13.86
N LYS A 19 -11.50 -52.12 -13.32
CA LYS A 19 -12.75 -51.59 -13.90
C LYS A 19 -13.33 -50.42 -13.12
N SER A 20 -13.62 -49.38 -13.87
CA SER A 20 -14.68 -48.40 -13.67
C SER A 20 -16.06 -49.06 -13.51
N SER A 21 -16.90 -48.53 -12.62
CA SER A 21 -18.33 -48.25 -12.86
C SER A 21 -19.09 -47.95 -11.56
N LEU A 22 -19.99 -46.98 -11.70
CA LEU A 22 -21.17 -46.65 -10.87
C LEU A 22 -21.64 -47.73 -9.89
N ARG A 23 -21.92 -47.33 -8.64
CA ARG A 23 -22.83 -48.08 -7.75
C ARG A 23 -23.90 -47.21 -7.13
N VAL A 24 -25.11 -47.53 -7.57
CA VAL A 24 -26.43 -47.38 -6.97
C VAL A 24 -26.51 -48.15 -5.64
N PRO A 25 -27.29 -47.71 -4.64
CA PRO A 25 -27.52 -48.48 -3.41
C PRO A 25 -28.46 -49.67 -3.65
N LEU A 26 -28.01 -50.86 -3.25
CA LEU A 26 -28.75 -52.11 -3.29
C LEU A 26 -29.84 -52.18 -2.20
N ILE A 27 -31.06 -52.41 -2.67
CA ILE A 27 -32.19 -53.02 -1.98
C ILE A 27 -32.24 -54.49 -2.44
N ASP A 28 -32.35 -55.43 -1.51
CA ASP A 28 -32.81 -56.82 -1.72
C ASP A 28 -33.56 -57.24 -0.43
N SER A 29 -34.90 -57.24 -0.37
CA SER A 29 -35.90 -58.24 -0.85
C SER A 29 -36.03 -59.47 0.07
N PRO A 30 -37.23 -60.05 0.35
CA PRO A 30 -38.20 -60.46 -0.68
C PRO A 30 -39.72 -60.38 -0.36
N ALA A 31 -40.48 -60.80 -1.37
CA ALA A 31 -41.91 -60.70 -1.65
C ALA A 31 -42.90 -61.47 -0.72
N PRO A 32 -44.21 -61.16 -0.76
CA PRO A 32 -45.24 -61.77 0.09
C PRO A 32 -45.86 -63.03 -0.53
N SER A 33 -46.41 -63.90 0.31
CA SER A 33 -47.31 -64.98 -0.10
C SER A 33 -48.38 -65.23 0.98
N PRO A 34 -49.55 -65.78 0.61
CA PRO A 34 -50.86 -65.34 1.08
C PRO A 34 -51.44 -66.22 2.20
N GLY A 35 -52.34 -65.67 3.03
CA GLY A 35 -53.04 -66.43 4.07
C GLY A 35 -54.25 -65.72 4.66
N LEU A 36 -55.41 -66.33 4.40
CA LEU A 36 -56.81 -66.09 4.80
C LEU A 36 -57.12 -65.57 6.24
N PRO A 37 -58.37 -65.09 6.47
CA PRO A 37 -58.75 -64.32 7.67
C PRO A 37 -59.07 -65.22 8.86
N SER A 38 -58.77 -64.76 10.08
CA SER A 38 -59.33 -65.33 11.31
C SER A 38 -60.18 -64.29 12.05
N ASN A 39 -61.44 -64.65 12.24
CA ASN A 39 -62.40 -63.97 13.08
C ASN A 39 -62.17 -64.30 14.57
N ILE A 40 -62.67 -63.42 15.46
CA ILE A 40 -62.96 -63.61 16.91
C ILE A 40 -61.82 -63.19 17.88
N PRO A 41 -62.09 -62.56 19.05
CA PRO A 41 -62.79 -61.30 19.31
C PRO A 41 -61.92 -60.29 20.12
N ARG A 42 -62.34 -59.03 20.22
CA ARG A 42 -61.71 -58.04 21.11
C ARG A 42 -61.96 -58.39 22.58
N HIS A 43 -60.91 -58.69 23.33
CA HIS A 43 -60.94 -58.66 24.80
C HIS A 43 -60.33 -57.38 25.34
N GLY A 44 -61.09 -56.73 26.24
CA GLY A 44 -60.76 -55.47 26.88
C GLY A 44 -59.49 -55.54 27.72
N LYS A 45 -58.71 -54.45 27.67
CA LYS A 45 -57.57 -54.25 28.55
C LYS A 45 -58.06 -53.94 29.97
N GLN A 46 -57.50 -54.65 30.94
CA GLN A 46 -57.70 -54.40 32.37
C GLN A 46 -57.20 -53.00 32.76
N PRO A 47 -57.85 -52.30 33.70
CA PRO A 47 -57.36 -51.03 34.20
C PRO A 47 -56.08 -51.24 35.03
N LEU A 48 -55.03 -50.51 34.67
CA LEU A 48 -53.79 -50.48 35.42
C LEU A 48 -53.98 -49.79 36.78
N HIS A 49 -53.34 -50.43 37.76
CA HIS A 49 -53.31 -50.21 39.19
C HIS A 49 -53.08 -48.74 39.62
N ARG A 50 -54.02 -48.17 40.40
CA ARG A 50 -53.95 -46.83 41.00
C ARG A 50 -52.97 -46.77 42.18
N TRP A 51 -51.66 -46.80 41.94
CA TRP A 51 -50.67 -46.45 42.97
C TRP A 51 -49.41 -45.85 42.35
N ASN A 52 -49.41 -44.53 42.13
CA ASN A 52 -48.20 -43.66 42.18
C ASN A 52 -48.44 -42.19 41.77
N ARG A 53 -49.68 -41.70 41.76
CA ARG A 53 -49.98 -40.30 41.39
C ARG A 53 -49.33 -39.27 42.32
N ARG A 54 -49.09 -39.60 43.60
CA ARG A 54 -48.39 -38.71 44.56
C ARG A 54 -46.88 -38.66 44.33
N ARG A 55 -46.22 -39.78 44.03
CA ARG A 55 -44.78 -39.81 43.74
C ARG A 55 -44.45 -39.10 42.44
N TRP A 56 -45.29 -39.25 41.41
CA TRP A 56 -45.15 -38.52 40.15
C TRP A 56 -45.34 -37.01 40.30
N ARG A 57 -46.27 -36.56 41.15
CA ARG A 57 -46.45 -35.13 41.44
C ARG A 57 -45.27 -34.54 42.20
N LEU A 58 -44.71 -35.26 43.16
CA LEU A 58 -43.49 -34.85 43.87
C LEU A 58 -42.29 -34.78 42.94
N LEU A 59 -42.15 -35.73 42.02
CA LEU A 59 -41.05 -35.76 41.05
C LEU A 59 -41.16 -34.58 40.06
N LEU A 60 -42.37 -34.26 39.59
CA LEU A 60 -42.61 -33.07 38.78
C LEU A 60 -42.38 -31.76 39.55
N TRP A 61 -42.72 -31.72 40.84
CA TRP A 61 -42.45 -30.56 41.70
C TRP A 61 -40.94 -30.35 41.91
N MET A 62 -40.20 -31.44 42.16
CA MET A 62 -38.74 -31.40 42.30
C MET A 62 -38.06 -30.97 40.99
N ILE A 63 -38.51 -31.47 39.83
CA ILE A 63 -38.01 -31.01 38.52
C ILE A 63 -38.32 -29.53 38.31
N GLY A 64 -39.52 -29.07 38.67
CA GLY A 64 -39.90 -27.66 38.57
C GLY A 64 -39.04 -26.75 39.44
N VAL A 65 -38.79 -27.14 40.69
CA VAL A 65 -37.92 -26.39 41.61
C VAL A 65 -36.48 -26.37 41.11
N VAL A 66 -35.96 -27.49 40.61
CA VAL A 66 -34.62 -27.53 40.01
C VAL A 66 -34.54 -26.65 38.77
N ALA A 67 -35.57 -26.64 37.91
CA ALA A 67 -35.61 -25.76 36.74
C ALA A 67 -35.65 -24.27 37.13
N ILE A 68 -36.39 -23.91 38.18
CA ILE A 68 -36.43 -22.53 38.71
C ILE A 68 -35.08 -22.13 39.32
N ILE A 69 -34.43 -23.03 40.06
CA ILE A 69 -33.09 -22.78 40.62
C ILE A 69 -32.06 -22.63 39.49
N LEU A 70 -32.10 -23.48 38.46
CA LEU A 70 -31.22 -23.36 37.30
C LEU A 70 -31.51 -22.09 36.51
N PHE A 71 -32.77 -21.67 36.39
CA PHE A 71 -33.16 -20.42 35.75
C PHE A 71 -32.67 -19.20 36.55
N ALA A 72 -32.83 -19.21 37.88
CA ALA A 72 -32.32 -18.16 38.76
C ALA A 72 -30.78 -18.08 38.76
N LEU A 73 -30.08 -19.22 38.75
CA LEU A 73 -28.63 -19.28 38.58
C LEU A 73 -28.19 -18.84 37.18
N SER A 74 -29.01 -19.07 36.15
CA SER A 74 -28.75 -18.57 34.79
C SER A 74 -28.89 -17.06 34.69
N LEU A 75 -29.85 -16.48 35.44
CA LEU A 75 -30.01 -15.02 35.55
C LEU A 75 -28.86 -14.39 36.34
N GLN A 76 -28.33 -15.06 37.37
CA GLN A 76 -27.10 -14.62 38.07
C GLN A 76 -25.84 -14.79 37.22
N LYS A 77 -25.78 -15.77 36.30
CA LYS A 77 -24.68 -15.89 35.34
C LYS A 77 -24.74 -14.88 34.18
N SER A 78 -25.81 -14.09 34.08
CA SER A 78 -25.96 -13.03 33.07
C SER A 78 -25.27 -11.71 33.47
N GLU A 79 -24.50 -11.68 34.56
CA GLU A 79 -23.48 -10.67 34.86
C GLU A 79 -22.07 -11.24 34.68
N GLN A 80 -21.87 -12.15 33.72
CA GLN A 80 -20.52 -12.45 33.25
C GLN A 80 -20.07 -11.28 32.35
N SER A 81 -19.13 -10.49 32.88
CA SER A 81 -18.23 -9.64 32.11
C SER A 81 -17.77 -10.38 30.85
N PRO A 82 -17.68 -9.73 29.67
CA PRO A 82 -17.19 -10.40 28.49
C PRO A 82 -15.76 -10.89 28.76
N ASP A 83 -15.57 -12.21 28.72
CA ASP A 83 -14.26 -12.84 28.80
C ASP A 83 -13.33 -12.20 27.75
N ALA A 84 -12.12 -11.83 28.16
CA ALA A 84 -11.04 -11.51 27.23
C ALA A 84 -10.77 -12.75 26.37
N VAL A 85 -11.11 -12.69 25.08
CA VAL A 85 -10.89 -13.81 24.16
C VAL A 85 -9.62 -13.53 23.37
N SER A 86 -8.56 -14.30 23.62
CA SER A 86 -7.36 -14.31 22.81
C SER A 86 -7.60 -15.11 21.53
N TYR A 87 -7.31 -14.55 20.36
CA TYR A 87 -7.32 -15.26 19.08
C TYR A 87 -6.01 -15.07 18.33
N LEU A 88 -5.66 -16.04 17.51
CA LEU A 88 -4.56 -15.94 16.58
C LEU A 88 -5.03 -15.16 15.35
N SER A 89 -4.42 -14.00 15.10
CA SER A 89 -4.57 -13.26 13.84
C SER A 89 -4.04 -14.11 12.68
N GLN A 90 -4.38 -13.74 11.44
CA GLN A 90 -3.96 -14.45 10.22
C GLN A 90 -2.43 -14.50 10.07
N ASP A 91 -1.70 -13.61 10.74
CA ASP A 91 -0.23 -13.55 10.84
C ASP A 91 0.36 -14.36 12.03
N GLY A 92 -0.47 -15.14 12.73
CA GLY A 92 -0.04 -15.98 13.86
C GLY A 92 0.24 -15.23 15.17
N GLN A 93 -0.04 -13.93 15.24
CA GLN A 93 0.10 -13.14 16.47
C GLN A 93 -1.18 -13.20 17.31
N PRO A 94 -1.09 -13.44 18.63
CA PRO A 94 -2.24 -13.40 19.52
C PRO A 94 -2.76 -11.96 19.62
N PHE A 95 -4.03 -11.75 19.28
CA PHE A 95 -4.77 -10.51 19.50
C PHE A 95 -5.81 -10.73 20.61
N GLU A 96 -5.94 -9.75 21.49
CA GLU A 96 -6.94 -9.72 22.56
C GLU A 96 -8.02 -8.70 22.19
N ILE A 97 -9.26 -9.16 21.95
CA ILE A 97 -10.41 -8.24 21.90
C ILE A 97 -10.61 -7.72 23.32
N LEU A 98 -10.29 -6.45 23.53
CA LEU A 98 -10.57 -5.77 24.80
C LEU A 98 -12.09 -5.55 24.90
N GLY A 99 -12.68 -6.14 25.93
CA GLY A 99 -14.10 -6.01 26.23
C GLY A 99 -14.40 -4.84 27.17
N GLY A 100 -15.42 -4.05 26.82
CA GLY A 100 -16.38 -3.48 27.76
C GLY A 100 -16.02 -2.19 28.46
N ASP A 101 -15.02 -2.19 29.36
CA ASP A 101 -14.91 -1.12 30.37
C ASP A 101 -13.52 -0.46 30.45
N ILE A 102 -12.52 -0.99 29.74
CA ILE A 102 -11.14 -0.49 29.78
C ILE A 102 -10.74 -0.02 28.37
N ILE A 103 -10.60 1.30 28.23
CA ILE A 103 -10.08 1.91 27.01
C ILE A 103 -8.56 1.76 27.02
N PRO A 104 -7.95 1.19 25.97
CA PRO A 104 -6.51 0.99 25.93
C PRO A 104 -5.75 2.31 25.80
N ASP A 105 -4.57 2.37 26.43
CA ASP A 105 -3.59 3.45 26.27
C ASP A 105 -2.82 3.37 24.93
N VAL A 106 -3.18 2.43 24.07
CA VAL A 106 -2.61 2.22 22.73
C VAL A 106 -3.71 2.34 21.65
N PRO A 107 -3.38 2.84 20.46
CA PRO A 107 -4.33 2.86 19.34
C PRO A 107 -4.81 1.44 19.01
N ALA A 108 -6.12 1.20 19.14
CA ALA A 108 -6.70 -0.10 18.87
C ALA A 108 -8.19 -0.02 18.50
N PRO A 109 -8.69 -0.94 17.66
CA PRO A 109 -10.12 -1.13 17.52
C PRO A 109 -10.67 -1.80 18.80
N ILE A 110 -11.79 -1.31 19.31
CA ILE A 110 -12.40 -1.74 20.56
C ILE A 110 -13.84 -2.20 20.34
N LEU A 111 -14.29 -3.12 21.19
CA LEU A 111 -15.68 -3.58 21.20
C LEU A 111 -16.51 -2.70 22.14
N VAL A 112 -17.58 -2.12 21.63
CA VAL A 112 -18.50 -1.26 22.38
C VAL A 112 -19.91 -1.84 22.38
N THR A 113 -20.63 -1.62 23.47
CA THR A 113 -22.04 -2.01 23.58
C THR A 113 -22.91 -0.78 23.40
N ASP A 114 -23.71 -0.77 22.34
CA ASP A 114 -24.69 0.30 22.07
C ASP A 114 -25.73 0.37 23.21
N GLY A 115 -26.40 1.51 23.42
CA GLY A 115 -27.44 1.69 24.45
C GLY A 115 -28.64 0.75 24.32
N ARG A 116 -28.73 0.01 23.20
CA ARG A 116 -29.69 -1.09 22.94
C ARG A 116 -29.15 -2.48 23.28
N GLY A 117 -28.00 -2.59 23.93
CA GLY A 117 -27.33 -3.86 24.27
C GLY A 117 -26.71 -4.60 23.09
N ARG A 118 -26.48 -3.93 21.95
CA ARG A 118 -25.91 -4.56 20.75
C ARG A 118 -24.40 -4.39 20.74
N SER A 119 -23.67 -5.48 20.54
CA SER A 119 -22.23 -5.42 20.28
C SER A 119 -21.96 -4.74 18.93
N ARG A 120 -21.12 -3.72 18.98
CA ARG A 120 -20.59 -2.92 17.88
C ARG A 120 -19.10 -2.70 18.11
N TRP A 121 -18.40 -2.07 17.18
CA TRP A 121 -17.00 -1.74 17.34
C TRP A 121 -16.69 -0.32 16.87
N THR A 122 -15.64 0.27 17.43
CA THR A 122 -15.11 1.58 17.04
C THR A 122 -13.59 1.57 17.19
N VAL A 123 -12.91 2.67 16.87
CA VAL A 123 -11.46 2.80 17.03
C VAL A 123 -11.16 3.80 18.14
N SER A 124 -10.30 3.42 19.07
CA SER A 124 -9.78 4.33 20.10
C SER A 124 -8.36 4.73 19.75
N ILE A 125 -8.10 6.04 19.65
CA ILE A 125 -6.76 6.61 19.56
C ILE A 125 -6.62 7.55 20.76
N PRO A 126 -5.73 7.23 21.72
CA PRO A 126 -5.50 8.09 22.88
C PRO A 126 -4.98 9.48 22.47
N PRO A 127 -5.43 10.56 23.12
CA PRO A 127 -5.13 11.94 22.71
C PRO A 127 -3.72 12.40 23.09
N ASP A 128 -3.05 11.68 23.99
CA ASP A 128 -1.69 11.93 24.49
C ASP A 128 -0.61 11.34 23.56
N ARG A 129 -1.02 10.57 22.55
CA ARG A 129 -0.11 10.00 21.56
C ARG A 129 0.36 11.08 20.58
N GLU A 130 1.65 11.03 20.26
CA GLU A 130 2.21 11.81 19.16
C GLU A 130 1.47 11.47 17.87
N PHE A 131 1.12 12.51 17.10
CA PHE A 131 0.54 12.38 15.78
C PHE A 131 1.50 12.96 14.75
N PRO A 132 1.63 12.35 13.55
CA PRO A 132 1.04 11.09 13.12
C PRO A 132 1.54 9.87 13.89
N LEU A 133 0.72 8.81 13.91
CA LEU A 133 1.14 7.51 14.44
C LEU A 133 2.20 6.89 13.50
N PRO A 134 3.13 6.06 14.04
CA PRO A 134 4.04 5.30 13.20
C PRO A 134 3.30 4.53 12.08
N PRO A 135 3.86 4.44 10.85
CA PRO A 135 3.19 3.76 9.74
C PRO A 135 2.77 2.31 10.04
N SER A 136 3.58 1.59 10.82
CA SER A 136 3.28 0.24 11.30
C SER A 136 2.05 0.17 12.22
N ASP A 137 1.77 1.21 13.01
CA ASP A 137 0.56 1.28 13.85
C ASP A 137 -0.69 1.48 12.99
N TYR A 138 -0.63 2.28 11.92
CA TYR A 138 -1.75 2.41 10.98
C TYR A 138 -2.05 1.09 10.26
N ALA A 139 -1.02 0.37 9.81
CA ALA A 139 -1.20 -0.95 9.21
C ALA A 139 -1.83 -1.95 10.19
N GLN A 140 -1.36 -1.96 11.45
CA GLN A 140 -1.94 -2.78 12.51
C GLN A 140 -3.40 -2.41 12.80
N LEU A 141 -3.73 -1.12 12.90
CA LEU A 141 -5.09 -0.64 13.10
C LEU A 141 -6.03 -1.18 12.02
N CYS A 142 -5.61 -1.13 10.75
CA CYS A 142 -6.40 -1.68 9.65
C CYS A 142 -6.54 -3.20 9.70
N SER A 143 -5.46 -3.93 9.93
CA SER A 143 -5.49 -5.40 10.09
C SER A 143 -6.45 -5.82 11.20
N LYS A 144 -6.26 -5.26 12.41
CA LYS A 144 -7.08 -5.54 13.59
C LYS A 144 -8.55 -5.14 13.40
N SER A 145 -8.82 -4.04 12.70
CA SER A 145 -10.19 -3.58 12.41
C SER A 145 -10.94 -4.58 11.53
N MET A 146 -10.27 -5.17 10.53
CA MET A 146 -10.88 -6.22 9.69
C MET A 146 -11.18 -7.48 10.50
N ASP A 147 -10.28 -7.88 11.40
CA ASP A 147 -10.47 -9.04 12.28
C ASP A 147 -11.71 -8.87 13.16
N ILE A 148 -11.87 -7.70 13.81
CA ILE A 148 -13.05 -7.40 14.65
C ILE A 148 -14.34 -7.31 13.83
N ALA A 149 -14.31 -6.67 12.66
CA ALA A 149 -15.47 -6.57 11.77
C ALA A 149 -15.96 -7.96 11.34
N LYS A 150 -15.03 -8.84 10.94
CA LYS A 150 -15.31 -10.22 10.56
C LYS A 150 -15.87 -11.02 11.74
N TYR A 151 -15.26 -10.92 12.91
CA TYR A 151 -15.73 -11.57 14.13
C TYR A 151 -17.19 -11.21 14.45
N LEU A 152 -17.56 -9.93 14.38
CA LEU A 152 -18.92 -9.49 14.66
C LEU A 152 -19.93 -9.94 13.61
N ALA A 153 -19.54 -9.95 12.34
CA ALA A 153 -20.36 -10.47 11.25
C ALA A 153 -20.65 -11.98 11.45
N GLU A 154 -19.62 -12.77 11.78
CA GLU A 154 -19.74 -14.21 12.03
C GLU A 154 -20.63 -14.48 13.26
N LYS A 155 -20.40 -13.78 14.37
CA LYS A 155 -21.19 -13.90 15.61
C LYS A 155 -22.67 -13.63 15.39
N LYS A 156 -23.03 -12.62 14.58
CA LYS A 156 -24.43 -12.29 14.29
C LYS A 156 -25.08 -13.24 13.29
N SER A 157 -24.31 -13.75 12.32
CA SER A 157 -24.85 -14.67 11.30
C SER A 157 -25.13 -16.08 11.84
N GLY A 158 -24.52 -16.47 12.97
CA GLY A 158 -24.64 -17.81 13.55
C GLY A 158 -24.07 -18.92 12.67
N LYS A 159 -23.37 -18.57 11.58
CA LYS A 159 -22.76 -19.50 10.63
C LYS A 159 -21.24 -19.48 10.82
N SER A 160 -20.70 -20.58 11.35
CA SER A 160 -19.26 -20.82 11.44
C SER A 160 -18.69 -21.31 10.09
N GLY A 161 -18.88 -20.53 9.02
CA GLY A 161 -18.45 -20.89 7.67
C GLY A 161 -17.69 -19.76 7.03
N HIS A 162 -16.61 -20.10 6.31
CA HIS A 162 -15.81 -19.22 5.45
C HIS A 162 -16.61 -18.69 4.24
N HIS A 163 -17.76 -18.05 4.48
CA HIS A 163 -18.42 -17.25 3.47
C HIS A 163 -17.66 -15.92 3.39
N HIS A 164 -16.59 -15.92 2.60
CA HIS A 164 -16.00 -14.71 2.07
C HIS A 164 -17.04 -14.07 1.12
N GLY A 165 -18.02 -13.39 1.69
CA GLY A 165 -18.83 -12.46 0.90
C GLY A 165 -17.85 -11.46 0.30
N HIS A 166 -17.70 -11.47 -1.02
CA HIS A 166 -16.91 -10.45 -1.71
C HIS A 166 -17.64 -9.12 -1.52
N HIS A 167 -17.23 -8.38 -0.49
CA HIS A 167 -17.78 -7.06 -0.20
C HIS A 167 -17.19 -6.07 -1.19
N GLY A 168 -18.07 -5.37 -1.94
CA GLY A 168 -17.63 -4.36 -2.89
C GLY A 168 -16.92 -3.17 -2.23
N TYR A 169 -16.28 -2.33 -3.05
CA TYR A 169 -15.55 -1.16 -2.58
C TYR A 169 -16.36 -0.11 -1.83
N TYR A 170 -17.69 -0.15 -1.81
CA TYR A 170 -18.49 0.79 -1.01
C TYR A 170 -19.27 0.09 0.10
N HIS A 171 -18.85 -1.13 0.48
CA HIS A 171 -19.47 -1.82 1.60
C HIS A 171 -19.28 -1.06 2.91
N GLU A 172 -20.38 -0.86 3.62
CA GLU A 172 -20.46 -0.29 4.95
C GLU A 172 -20.66 -1.41 5.97
N ASP A 173 -19.90 -1.39 7.07
CA ASP A 173 -20.07 -2.38 8.13
C ASP A 173 -21.18 -1.91 9.07
N PRO A 174 -22.33 -2.60 9.15
CA PRO A 174 -23.42 -2.21 10.04
C PRO A 174 -23.07 -2.29 11.53
N ASN A 175 -21.94 -2.94 11.87
CA ASN A 175 -21.46 -3.08 13.24
C ASN A 175 -20.48 -1.99 13.66
N PHE A 176 -20.02 -1.15 12.74
CA PHE A 176 -19.11 -0.06 13.03
C PHE A 176 -19.87 1.16 13.59
N ILE A 177 -19.26 1.85 14.55
CA ILE A 177 -19.65 3.19 15.00
C ILE A 177 -18.48 4.13 14.75
N ASP A 178 -18.72 5.21 14.02
CA ASP A 178 -17.73 6.24 13.76
C ASP A 178 -17.28 6.92 15.06
N VAL A 179 -16.03 7.36 15.14
CA VAL A 179 -15.42 7.86 16.39
C VAL A 179 -16.18 9.06 16.98
N PRO A 180 -16.48 10.13 16.22
CA PRO A 180 -17.40 11.19 16.62
C PRO A 180 -18.73 10.72 17.22
N ASP A 181 -19.36 9.69 16.63
CA ASP A 181 -20.63 9.17 17.14
C ASP A 181 -20.46 8.41 18.44
N ALA A 182 -19.39 7.61 18.54
CA ALA A 182 -19.04 6.90 19.77
C ALA A 182 -18.78 7.87 20.92
N VAL A 183 -18.10 9.00 20.68
CA VAL A 183 -17.93 10.08 21.65
C VAL A 183 -19.28 10.70 22.02
N SER A 184 -20.13 11.01 21.04
CA SER A 184 -21.45 11.62 21.29
C SER A 184 -22.40 10.74 22.10
N HIS A 185 -22.27 9.41 21.98
CA HIS A 185 -23.04 8.43 22.74
C HIS A 185 -22.40 8.07 24.09
N GLY A 186 -21.27 8.69 24.46
CA GLY A 186 -20.57 8.42 25.72
C GLY A 186 -19.85 7.06 25.75
N LEU A 187 -19.59 6.46 24.59
CA LEU A 187 -18.82 5.21 24.46
C LEU A 187 -17.31 5.46 24.44
N LEU A 188 -16.90 6.67 24.07
CA LEU A 188 -15.53 7.15 24.13
C LEU A 188 -15.46 8.48 24.91
N PRO A 189 -14.35 8.74 25.63
CA PRO A 189 -14.13 10.00 26.32
C PRO A 189 -14.10 11.16 25.33
N SER A 190 -14.74 12.26 25.73
CA SER A 190 -14.63 13.53 25.02
C SER A 190 -13.33 14.22 25.41
N PHE A 191 -12.50 14.56 24.43
CA PHE A 191 -11.26 15.30 24.65
C PHE A 191 -11.40 16.71 24.08
N HIS A 192 -11.06 17.71 24.90
CA HIS A 192 -10.87 19.08 24.44
C HIS A 192 -9.42 19.23 24.03
N HIS A 193 -9.18 19.30 22.72
CA HIS A 193 -7.83 19.45 22.19
C HIS A 193 -7.57 20.90 21.78
N SER A 194 -6.49 21.45 22.32
CA SER A 194 -5.97 22.79 22.02
C SER A 194 -4.67 22.73 21.20
N ASP A 195 -4.34 21.55 20.67
CA ASP A 195 -3.14 21.32 19.88
C ASP A 195 -3.14 22.11 18.56
N PRO A 196 -1.95 22.49 18.06
CA PRO A 196 -1.83 23.15 16.77
C PRO A 196 -2.37 22.25 15.66
N ILE A 197 -3.00 22.86 14.66
CA ILE A 197 -3.54 22.16 13.50
C ILE A 197 -2.37 21.65 12.65
N GLN A 198 -2.05 20.36 12.79
CA GLN A 198 -0.97 19.67 12.08
C GLN A 198 -1.45 19.20 10.70
N VAL A 199 -1.57 20.15 9.76
CA VAL A 199 -1.70 19.89 8.31
C VAL A 199 -0.94 20.98 7.56
N VAL A 200 -0.57 20.73 6.31
CA VAL A 200 0.00 21.75 5.42
C VAL A 200 -0.97 22.93 5.30
N GLY A 201 -0.50 24.13 5.64
CA GLY A 201 -1.36 25.33 5.70
C GLY A 201 -2.20 25.46 6.98
N GLY A 202 -1.90 24.66 8.01
CA GLY A 202 -2.61 24.62 9.30
C GLY A 202 -2.82 25.98 9.98
N GLU A 203 -1.88 26.90 9.79
CA GLU A 203 -1.89 28.26 10.36
C GLU A 203 -3.11 29.08 9.91
N GLU A 204 -3.57 28.89 8.67
CA GLU A 204 -4.76 29.57 8.14
C GLU A 204 -6.02 29.13 8.89
N TYR A 205 -6.12 27.85 9.25
CA TYR A 205 -7.27 27.32 9.98
C TYR A 205 -7.28 27.75 11.45
N ALA A 206 -6.12 27.93 12.07
CA ALA A 206 -6.00 28.30 13.48
C ALA A 206 -6.58 29.69 13.78
N THR A 207 -6.56 30.59 12.79
CA THR A 207 -7.13 31.94 12.90
C THR A 207 -8.60 32.00 12.49
N SER A 208 -9.13 30.94 11.87
CA SER A 208 -10.46 30.89 11.30
C SER A 208 -11.48 30.26 12.27
N SER A 209 -12.69 30.83 12.37
CA SER A 209 -13.79 30.27 13.18
C SER A 209 -14.58 29.19 12.40
N LEU A 210 -13.90 28.36 11.61
CA LEU A 210 -14.54 27.37 10.75
C LEU A 210 -15.00 26.13 11.54
N GLU A 211 -16.11 25.52 11.09
CA GLU A 211 -16.58 24.25 11.62
C GLU A 211 -15.73 23.07 11.10
N ILE A 212 -15.70 21.98 11.87
CA ILE A 212 -15.02 20.74 11.44
C ILE A 212 -15.73 20.21 10.19
N CYS A 213 -14.95 19.76 9.21
CA CYS A 213 -15.50 19.13 8.01
C CYS A 213 -16.48 18.00 8.38
N LYS A 214 -17.52 17.79 7.55
CA LYS A 214 -18.45 16.66 7.74
C LYS A 214 -17.79 15.33 7.39
N GLU A 215 -17.05 15.33 6.30
CA GLU A 215 -16.24 14.21 5.83
C GLU A 215 -14.91 14.74 5.31
N SER A 216 -13.85 14.00 5.59
CA SER A 216 -12.51 14.37 5.14
C SER A 216 -11.66 13.15 4.83
N LEU A 217 -10.60 13.39 4.07
CA LEU A 217 -9.51 12.47 3.83
C LEU A 217 -8.20 13.23 4.10
N THR A 218 -7.44 12.75 5.09
CA THR A 218 -6.10 13.27 5.39
C THR A 218 -5.06 12.28 4.89
N PHE A 219 -4.15 12.74 4.04
CA PHE A 219 -3.00 11.96 3.62
C PHE A 219 -1.78 12.28 4.49
N VAL A 220 -1.21 11.28 5.15
CA VAL A 220 0.01 11.41 5.97
C VAL A 220 1.22 11.03 5.13
N LEU A 221 2.17 11.96 4.97
CA LEU A 221 3.40 11.75 4.19
C LEU A 221 4.44 10.89 4.92
N GLN A 222 4.36 10.76 6.25
CA GLN A 222 5.23 9.86 7.01
C GLN A 222 5.14 8.43 6.46
N THR A 223 6.29 7.85 6.12
CA THR A 223 6.39 6.53 5.49
C THR A 223 7.64 5.79 5.97
N GLU A 224 7.56 4.46 6.02
CA GLU A 224 8.73 3.60 6.25
C GLU A 224 9.52 3.32 4.96
N ASP A 225 8.91 3.56 3.80
CA ASP A 225 9.56 3.44 2.51
C ASP A 225 10.46 4.65 2.25
N ALA A 226 11.69 4.42 1.80
CA ALA A 226 12.54 5.51 1.36
C ALA A 226 12.13 6.02 -0.02
N GLY A 227 11.40 5.25 -0.84
CA GLY A 227 11.03 5.67 -2.18
C GLY A 227 9.99 6.79 -2.18
N LEU A 228 10.31 7.92 -2.83
CA LEU A 228 9.35 9.03 -2.98
C LEU A 228 8.19 8.69 -3.94
N GLY A 229 8.43 7.87 -4.96
CA GLY A 229 7.46 7.62 -6.02
C GLY A 229 6.17 6.91 -5.54
N ALA A 230 6.27 5.97 -4.61
CA ALA A 230 5.09 5.29 -4.05
C ALA A 230 4.24 6.27 -3.21
N THR A 231 4.89 7.13 -2.43
CA THR A 231 4.24 8.20 -1.65
C THR A 231 3.51 9.18 -2.55
N LEU A 232 4.13 9.67 -3.64
CA LEU A 232 3.48 10.56 -4.59
C LEU A 232 2.28 9.92 -5.28
N MET A 233 2.40 8.65 -5.68
CA MET A 233 1.30 7.93 -6.31
C MET A 233 0.11 7.77 -5.35
N ALA A 234 0.37 7.39 -4.10
CA ALA A 234 -0.65 7.27 -3.06
C ALA A 234 -1.27 8.63 -2.72
N LEU A 235 -0.49 9.70 -2.66
CA LEU A 235 -0.95 11.06 -2.41
C LEU A 235 -1.91 11.53 -3.52
N TRP A 236 -1.50 11.42 -4.79
CA TRP A 236 -2.31 11.83 -5.93
C TRP A 236 -3.59 11.01 -6.05
N MET A 237 -3.51 9.69 -5.82
CA MET A 237 -4.68 8.83 -5.83
C MET A 237 -5.67 9.23 -4.72
N SER A 238 -5.15 9.51 -3.52
CA SER A 238 -5.96 9.90 -2.37
C SER A 238 -6.69 11.21 -2.60
N TYR A 239 -6.03 12.20 -3.23
CA TYR A 239 -6.69 13.44 -3.64
C TYR A 239 -7.77 13.20 -4.69
N GLY A 240 -7.44 12.45 -5.75
CA GLY A 240 -8.39 12.14 -6.80
C GLY A 240 -9.64 11.45 -6.26
N LEU A 241 -9.45 10.51 -5.33
CA LEU A 241 -10.54 9.82 -4.66
C LEU A 241 -11.34 10.74 -3.74
N ALA A 242 -10.68 11.56 -2.90
CA ALA A 242 -11.35 12.52 -2.03
C ALA A 242 -12.22 13.49 -2.84
N LYS A 243 -11.69 14.02 -3.96
CA LYS A 243 -12.42 14.88 -4.88
C LYS A 243 -13.63 14.18 -5.50
N LYS A 244 -13.48 12.89 -5.87
CA LYS A 244 -14.59 12.08 -6.40
C LYS A 244 -15.68 11.80 -5.38
N GLU A 245 -15.32 11.62 -4.12
CA GLU A 245 -16.24 11.33 -3.02
C GLU A 245 -16.80 12.61 -2.36
N GLY A 246 -16.29 13.79 -2.71
CA GLY A 246 -16.70 15.06 -2.10
C GLY A 246 -16.15 15.26 -0.68
N ARG A 247 -15.07 14.57 -0.32
CA ARG A 247 -14.39 14.70 0.98
C ARG A 247 -13.45 15.91 0.97
N ALA A 248 -13.40 16.65 2.07
CA ALA A 248 -12.35 17.65 2.28
C ALA A 248 -10.98 16.98 2.34
N PHE A 249 -10.00 17.49 1.61
CA PHE A 249 -8.67 16.86 1.53
C PHE A 249 -7.63 17.66 2.31
N PHE A 250 -6.80 16.95 3.06
CA PHE A 250 -5.70 17.53 3.84
C PHE A 250 -4.43 16.72 3.64
N VAL A 251 -3.27 17.38 3.74
CA VAL A 251 -1.95 16.74 3.73
C VAL A 251 -1.30 16.99 5.08
N ASP A 252 -0.73 15.96 5.68
CA ASP A 252 0.11 16.04 6.87
C ASP A 252 1.55 15.68 6.48
N ASP A 253 2.45 16.64 6.62
CA ASP A 253 3.88 16.49 6.32
C ASP A 253 4.76 16.31 7.57
N THR A 254 4.14 16.11 8.74
CA THR A 254 4.84 15.86 9.99
C THR A 254 5.68 14.58 9.89
N ASN A 255 6.94 14.66 10.32
CA ASN A 255 7.90 13.56 10.28
C ASN A 255 8.11 12.94 8.88
N TRP A 256 7.84 13.69 7.80
CA TRP A 256 8.14 13.24 6.45
C TRP A 256 9.66 13.17 6.22
N ALA A 257 10.12 12.03 5.69
CA ALA A 257 11.55 11.75 5.51
C ALA A 257 12.27 12.71 4.55
N TYR A 258 11.50 13.45 3.76
CA TYR A 258 11.97 14.44 2.79
C TYR A 258 11.70 15.88 3.27
N GLY A 259 11.43 16.13 4.55
CA GLY A 259 11.26 17.48 5.07
C GLY A 259 9.83 17.97 4.96
N ARG A 260 9.63 19.22 4.51
CA ARG A 260 8.28 19.84 4.44
C ARG A 260 7.71 19.79 3.02
N TYR A 261 6.40 19.61 2.92
CA TYR A 261 5.69 19.61 1.63
C TYR A 261 5.89 20.94 0.88
N THR A 262 5.80 22.06 1.60
CA THR A 262 5.95 23.40 1.02
C THR A 262 7.37 23.74 0.54
N THR A 263 8.36 22.92 0.89
CA THR A 263 9.74 23.03 0.37
C THR A 263 9.80 22.74 -1.12
N TYR A 264 8.86 21.94 -1.63
CA TYR A 264 8.81 21.50 -3.03
C TYR A 264 7.61 22.05 -3.77
N PHE A 265 6.45 22.07 -3.11
CA PHE A 265 5.17 22.31 -3.74
C PHE A 265 4.44 23.51 -3.15
N GLN A 266 3.55 24.11 -3.94
CA GLN A 266 2.58 25.07 -3.43
C GLN A 266 1.60 24.35 -2.49
N PRO A 267 1.05 25.03 -1.47
CA PRO A 267 0.07 24.43 -0.57
C PRO A 267 -1.10 23.79 -1.33
N PRO A 268 -1.65 22.65 -0.85
CA PRO A 268 -2.77 22.00 -1.49
C PRO A 268 -4.01 22.90 -1.48
N PRO A 269 -4.98 22.68 -2.39
CA PRO A 269 -6.24 23.44 -2.39
C PRO A 269 -6.96 23.37 -1.03
N THR A 270 -7.23 24.53 -0.44
CA THR A 270 -7.78 24.62 0.92
C THR A 270 -9.30 24.40 0.94
N PRO A 271 -9.81 23.40 1.69
CA PRO A 271 -11.24 23.23 1.89
C PRO A 271 -11.85 24.35 2.76
N SER A 272 -13.16 24.57 2.64
CA SER A 272 -13.92 25.59 3.38
C SER A 272 -14.26 25.20 4.83
N CYS A 273 -13.55 24.24 5.41
CA CYS A 273 -13.79 23.67 6.74
C CYS A 273 -12.47 23.29 7.38
N ARG A 274 -12.44 23.20 8.72
CA ARG A 274 -11.22 22.83 9.44
C ARG A 274 -11.03 21.30 9.49
N PRO A 275 -9.77 20.82 9.52
CA PRO A 275 -9.52 19.40 9.67
C PRO A 275 -10.04 18.87 11.01
N PRO A 276 -10.48 17.60 11.07
CA PRO A 276 -10.87 16.95 12.31
C PRO A 276 -9.65 16.72 13.23
N PRO A 277 -9.85 16.64 14.55
CA PRO A 277 -8.79 16.30 15.50
C PRO A 277 -8.06 14.98 15.17
N PRO A 278 -6.77 14.83 15.55
CA PRO A 278 -5.98 13.60 15.36
C PRO A 278 -6.71 12.30 15.68
N PHE A 279 -7.33 12.20 16.85
CA PHE A 279 -7.99 10.98 17.32
C PHE A 279 -9.25 10.58 16.54
N GLN A 280 -9.81 11.49 15.74
CA GLN A 280 -10.96 11.21 14.87
C GLN A 280 -10.52 10.73 13.48
N ARG A 281 -9.25 10.95 13.09
CA ARG A 281 -8.70 10.56 11.79
C ARG A 281 -8.24 9.09 11.86
N ILE A 282 -9.00 8.19 11.24
CA ILE A 282 -8.74 6.74 11.32
C ILE A 282 -8.51 6.11 9.93
N PRO A 283 -7.63 5.10 9.81
CA PRO A 283 -7.33 4.52 8.50
C PRO A 283 -8.36 3.48 8.03
N CYS A 284 -9.03 2.82 8.97
CA CYS A 284 -10.04 1.80 8.70
C CYS A 284 -11.19 1.94 9.72
N PRO A 285 -12.44 1.68 9.32
CA PRO A 285 -12.86 1.19 8.00
C PRO A 285 -13.00 2.33 6.98
N ARG A 286 -12.99 1.99 5.69
CA ARG A 286 -13.01 2.97 4.58
C ARG A 286 -14.29 3.82 4.49
N HIS A 287 -15.38 3.47 5.17
CA HIS A 287 -16.58 4.31 5.22
C HIS A 287 -16.59 5.28 6.44
N ALA A 288 -15.49 5.37 7.20
CA ALA A 288 -15.38 6.37 8.26
C ALA A 288 -15.49 7.80 7.72
N ARG A 289 -15.99 8.72 8.54
CA ARG A 289 -16.16 10.14 8.15
C ARG A 289 -14.84 10.83 7.89
N HIS A 290 -13.85 10.56 8.73
CA HIS A 290 -12.53 11.16 8.67
C HIS A 290 -11.48 10.09 8.39
N LEU A 291 -11.22 9.87 7.11
CA LEU A 291 -10.26 8.87 6.67
C LEU A 291 -8.83 9.38 6.77
N LEU A 292 -7.96 8.50 7.24
CA LEU A 292 -6.52 8.69 7.21
C LEU A 292 -5.89 7.72 6.21
N VAL A 293 -5.16 8.25 5.24
CA VAL A 293 -4.44 7.42 4.28
C VAL A 293 -2.94 7.69 4.42
N SER A 294 -2.15 6.62 4.47
CA SER A 294 -0.70 6.69 4.37
C SER A 294 -0.24 5.61 3.40
N THR A 295 1.04 5.60 3.02
CA THR A 295 1.59 4.50 2.21
C THR A 295 1.35 3.14 2.84
N ALA A 296 1.41 3.06 4.18
CA ALA A 296 1.19 1.84 4.93
C ALA A 296 -0.26 1.33 4.89
N THR A 297 -1.24 2.15 4.50
CA THR A 297 -2.66 1.73 4.42
C THR A 297 -3.17 1.59 2.98
N THR A 298 -2.29 1.75 1.99
CA THR A 298 -2.64 1.70 0.57
C THR A 298 -3.25 0.38 0.11
N SER A 299 -2.82 -0.76 0.64
CA SER A 299 -3.38 -2.08 0.29
C SER A 299 -4.84 -2.24 0.72
N TRP A 300 -5.25 -1.59 1.82
CA TRP A 300 -6.64 -1.56 2.28
C TRP A 300 -7.48 -0.55 1.50
N MET A 301 -6.91 0.62 1.19
CA MET A 301 -7.63 1.71 0.52
C MET A 301 -7.74 1.54 -1.00
N PHE A 302 -6.69 1.01 -1.62
CA PHE A 302 -6.51 0.90 -3.08
C PHE A 302 -6.26 -0.55 -3.53
N GLY A 303 -6.68 -1.52 -2.72
CA GLY A 303 -6.50 -2.95 -3.00
C GLY A 303 -7.45 -3.54 -4.04
N HIS A 304 -7.67 -4.86 -3.95
CA HIS A 304 -8.46 -5.62 -4.93
C HIS A 304 -9.87 -5.05 -5.13
N ASN A 305 -10.56 -4.70 -4.04
CA ASN A 305 -11.90 -4.12 -4.09
C ASN A 305 -11.92 -2.78 -4.84
N PHE A 306 -10.88 -1.95 -4.68
CA PHE A 306 -10.76 -0.67 -5.38
C PHE A 306 -10.62 -0.89 -6.88
N ASN A 307 -9.72 -1.79 -7.29
CA ASN A 307 -9.55 -2.12 -8.69
C ASN A 307 -10.82 -2.68 -9.33
N GLU A 308 -11.51 -3.60 -8.66
CA GLU A 308 -12.80 -4.12 -9.15
C GLU A 308 -13.85 -3.02 -9.33
N LYS A 309 -13.82 -1.97 -8.49
CA LYS A 309 -14.78 -0.86 -8.57
C LYS A 309 -14.44 0.16 -9.65
N PHE A 310 -13.17 0.46 -9.85
CA PHE A 310 -12.74 1.58 -10.70
C PHE A 310 -12.12 1.16 -12.02
N GLU A 311 -11.79 -0.11 -12.22
CA GLU A 311 -11.45 -0.59 -13.56
C GLU A 311 -12.69 -0.65 -14.46
N ASP A 312 -12.52 -0.29 -15.73
CA ASP A 312 -13.56 -0.49 -16.73
C ASP A 312 -13.57 -1.94 -17.21
N ALA A 313 -14.54 -2.71 -16.73
CA ALA A 313 -14.71 -4.12 -17.10
C ALA A 313 -15.01 -4.35 -18.60
N HIS A 314 -15.40 -3.32 -19.36
CA HIS A 314 -15.69 -3.43 -20.80
C HIS A 314 -14.46 -3.20 -21.68
N LYS A 315 -13.33 -2.83 -21.09
CA LYS A 315 -12.07 -2.58 -21.80
C LYS A 315 -11.06 -3.69 -21.54
N MET A 316 -10.00 -3.72 -22.34
CA MET A 316 -8.94 -4.72 -22.24
C MET A 316 -7.58 -4.05 -21.97
N GLY A 317 -6.68 -4.78 -21.31
CA GLY A 317 -5.33 -4.32 -21.02
C GLY A 317 -5.30 -3.00 -20.24
N VAL A 318 -4.41 -2.10 -20.65
CA VAL A 318 -4.22 -0.78 -20.02
C VAL A 318 -5.48 0.08 -20.02
N HIS A 319 -6.34 -0.04 -21.04
CA HIS A 319 -7.56 0.79 -21.14
C HIS A 319 -8.55 0.56 -19.99
N ARG A 320 -8.49 -0.58 -19.30
CA ARG A 320 -9.26 -0.82 -18.07
C ARG A 320 -8.91 0.18 -16.98
N GLN A 321 -7.68 0.67 -16.97
CA GLN A 321 -7.14 1.56 -15.94
C GLN A 321 -7.48 3.04 -16.17
N LYS A 322 -8.14 3.43 -17.28
CA LYS A 322 -8.45 4.85 -17.58
C LYS A 322 -9.14 5.59 -16.43
N PRO A 323 -10.12 5.02 -15.70
CA PRO A 323 -10.74 5.74 -14.59
C PRO A 323 -9.79 5.91 -13.39
N ILE A 324 -8.95 4.92 -13.09
CA ILE A 324 -7.93 4.98 -12.04
C ILE A 324 -6.85 6.01 -12.40
N TYR A 325 -6.42 6.02 -13.67
CA TYR A 325 -5.52 7.03 -14.20
C TYR A 325 -6.10 8.44 -14.05
N SER A 326 -7.39 8.61 -14.32
CA SER A 326 -8.06 9.92 -14.22
C SER A 326 -8.06 10.46 -12.78
N LEU A 327 -8.18 9.58 -11.77
CA LEU A 327 -8.04 9.97 -10.37
C LEU A 327 -6.63 10.46 -10.06
N LEU A 328 -5.61 9.71 -10.47
CA LEU A 328 -4.21 10.09 -10.32
C LEU A 328 -3.89 11.41 -11.02
N ARG A 329 -4.41 11.61 -12.24
CA ARG A 329 -4.22 12.83 -13.01
C ARG A 329 -4.78 14.05 -12.28
N ALA A 330 -5.98 13.93 -11.72
CA ALA A 330 -6.57 15.01 -10.93
C ALA A 330 -5.75 15.34 -9.68
N GLY A 331 -5.13 14.35 -9.04
CA GLY A 331 -4.18 14.55 -7.93
C GLY A 331 -2.88 15.21 -8.35
N TYR A 332 -2.28 14.76 -9.45
CA TYR A 332 -1.08 15.36 -10.03
C TYR A 332 -1.29 16.85 -10.32
N GLU A 333 -2.34 17.21 -11.06
CA GLU A 333 -2.61 18.59 -11.46
C GLU A 333 -2.85 19.53 -10.26
N ALA A 334 -3.45 19.01 -9.20
CA ALA A 334 -3.76 19.78 -8.00
C ALA A 334 -2.58 19.90 -7.02
N LEU A 335 -1.73 18.88 -6.91
CA LEU A 335 -0.74 18.76 -5.84
C LEU A 335 0.72 18.84 -6.29
N PHE A 336 1.01 18.72 -7.59
CA PHE A 336 2.37 18.80 -8.13
C PHE A 336 2.59 20.17 -8.78
N GLN A 337 2.51 21.23 -7.97
CA GLN A 337 2.80 22.60 -8.41
C GLN A 337 4.10 23.03 -7.75
N LEU A 338 5.21 23.07 -8.50
CA LEU A 338 6.52 23.44 -7.95
C LEU A 338 6.49 24.83 -7.29
N ASN A 339 7.31 25.02 -6.27
CA ASN A 339 7.39 26.25 -5.49
C ASN A 339 8.81 26.87 -5.51
N GLY A 340 8.90 28.17 -5.20
CA GLY A 340 10.17 28.87 -4.98
C GLY A 340 11.18 28.75 -6.13
N ASP A 341 12.44 28.51 -5.77
CA ASP A 341 13.56 28.42 -6.72
C ASP A 341 13.42 27.24 -7.69
N ASP A 342 12.79 26.14 -7.26
CA ASP A 342 12.57 24.95 -8.08
C ASP A 342 11.67 25.27 -9.28
N LEU A 343 10.61 26.06 -9.07
CA LEU A 343 9.72 26.54 -10.14
C LEU A 343 10.47 27.48 -11.11
N VAL A 344 11.30 28.38 -10.58
CA VAL A 344 12.08 29.31 -11.40
C VAL A 344 13.08 28.57 -12.28
N TYR A 345 13.78 27.59 -11.71
CA TYR A 345 14.72 26.73 -12.45
C TYR A 345 13.98 25.93 -13.53
N TYR A 346 12.90 25.25 -13.16
CA TYR A 346 12.09 24.43 -14.05
C TYR A 346 11.60 25.24 -15.26
N ASN A 347 11.00 26.42 -15.03
CA ASN A 347 10.51 27.27 -16.11
C ASN A 347 11.64 27.71 -17.06
N ARG A 348 12.81 28.04 -16.52
CA ARG A 348 13.98 28.38 -17.33
C ARG A 348 14.46 27.19 -18.16
N ARG A 349 14.52 25.99 -17.56
CA ARG A 349 14.95 24.76 -18.25
C ARG A 349 14.00 24.39 -19.38
N VAL A 350 12.69 24.40 -19.13
CA VAL A 350 11.68 24.11 -20.16
C VAL A 350 11.71 25.16 -21.28
N ALA A 351 11.85 26.45 -20.96
CA ALA A 351 11.94 27.49 -21.98
C ALA A 351 13.20 27.35 -22.88
N ASP A 352 14.32 26.95 -22.29
CA ASP A 352 15.54 26.64 -23.05
C ASP A 352 15.36 25.44 -23.98
N LEU A 353 14.77 24.35 -23.48
CA LEU A 353 14.46 23.15 -24.27
C LEU A 353 13.50 23.47 -25.42
N ASN A 354 12.45 24.26 -25.17
CA ASN A 354 11.52 24.74 -26.20
C ASN A 354 12.27 25.47 -27.32
N LYS A 355 13.08 26.46 -26.95
CA LYS A 355 13.82 27.30 -27.90
C LYS A 355 14.83 26.51 -28.73
N ARG A 356 15.46 25.50 -28.13
CA ARG A 356 16.49 24.70 -28.80
C ARG A 356 15.91 23.63 -29.72
N ILE A 357 14.75 23.06 -29.35
CA ILE A 357 14.18 21.85 -29.96
C ILE A 357 12.81 22.15 -30.58
N ARG A 358 11.77 22.34 -29.77
CA ARG A 358 10.37 22.41 -30.23
C ARG A 358 10.11 23.58 -31.18
N ASP A 359 10.67 24.76 -30.89
CA ASP A 359 10.53 25.96 -31.74
C ASP A 359 11.16 25.77 -33.13
N LYS A 360 12.06 24.80 -33.28
CA LYS A 360 12.72 24.44 -34.54
C LYS A 360 12.09 23.22 -35.21
N GLY A 361 10.92 22.76 -34.74
CA GLY A 361 10.24 21.56 -35.22
C GLY A 361 10.87 20.25 -34.72
N GLY A 362 11.89 20.32 -33.84
CA GLY A 362 12.47 19.15 -33.20
C GLY A 362 11.56 18.55 -32.15
N ILE A 363 11.90 17.35 -31.71
CA ILE A 363 11.18 16.62 -30.66
C ILE A 363 12.10 16.28 -29.49
N GLU A 364 11.51 16.28 -28.30
CA GLU A 364 12.19 15.94 -27.06
C GLU A 364 11.71 14.57 -26.56
N VAL A 365 12.64 13.62 -26.41
CA VAL A 365 12.35 12.31 -25.81
C VAL A 365 13.03 12.21 -24.45
N GLY A 366 12.23 12.03 -23.41
CA GLY A 366 12.69 11.78 -22.06
C GLY A 366 13.03 10.31 -21.84
N ILE A 367 14.12 10.04 -21.14
CA ILE A 367 14.55 8.69 -20.77
C ILE A 367 14.69 8.64 -19.25
N HIS A 368 13.90 7.81 -18.59
CA HIS A 368 13.98 7.61 -17.14
C HIS A 368 14.53 6.22 -16.81
N ILE A 369 15.71 6.20 -16.22
CA ILE A 369 16.48 4.99 -15.90
C ILE A 369 16.47 4.81 -14.39
N ARG A 370 16.09 3.62 -13.94
CA ARG A 370 16.04 3.26 -12.52
C ARG A 370 16.97 2.07 -12.29
N HIS A 371 18.08 2.31 -11.60
CA HIS A 371 18.97 1.28 -11.03
C HIS A 371 18.85 1.29 -9.52
N GLY A 372 19.48 0.39 -8.78
CA GLY A 372 19.54 0.42 -7.32
C GLY A 372 18.80 -0.76 -6.71
N ASP A 373 18.03 -0.51 -5.66
CA ASP A 373 17.28 -1.57 -4.96
C ASP A 373 16.04 -2.10 -5.73
N LEU A 374 15.64 -1.45 -6.82
CA LEU A 374 14.51 -1.88 -7.65
C LEU A 374 15.00 -2.53 -8.95
N HIS A 375 14.45 -3.70 -9.27
CA HIS A 375 14.76 -4.44 -10.48
C HIS A 375 13.54 -4.57 -11.42
N PRO A 376 13.78 -4.73 -12.74
CA PRO A 376 12.76 -4.94 -13.76
C PRO A 376 11.80 -6.10 -13.45
N LEU A 377 10.55 -5.99 -13.92
CA LEU A 377 9.57 -7.08 -13.90
C LEU A 377 9.89 -8.17 -14.91
N GLU A 378 10.56 -7.82 -16.01
CA GLU A 378 10.94 -8.77 -17.03
C GLU A 378 11.91 -9.82 -16.51
N PHE A 379 11.57 -11.10 -16.69
CA PHE A 379 12.29 -12.22 -16.12
C PHE A 379 13.80 -12.22 -16.45
N GLN A 380 14.16 -11.82 -17.67
CA GLN A 380 15.56 -11.78 -18.12
C GLN A 380 16.42 -10.76 -17.35
N TYR A 381 15.81 -9.69 -16.84
CA TYR A 381 16.48 -8.62 -16.13
C TYR A 381 16.11 -8.56 -14.64
N GLN A 382 15.29 -9.47 -14.13
CA GLN A 382 14.84 -9.47 -12.74
C GLN A 382 15.99 -9.51 -11.70
N LYS A 383 17.16 -10.00 -12.08
CA LYS A 383 18.38 -10.06 -11.24
C LYS A 383 19.47 -9.07 -11.68
N SER A 384 19.13 -8.13 -12.56
CA SER A 384 20.04 -7.16 -13.17
C SER A 384 19.26 -5.87 -13.47
N TYR A 385 19.77 -5.05 -14.38
CA TYR A 385 19.08 -3.89 -14.93
C TYR A 385 18.81 -4.09 -16.43
N ILE A 386 17.85 -3.35 -16.96
CA ILE A 386 17.61 -3.28 -18.41
C ILE A 386 18.83 -2.61 -19.06
N PRO A 387 19.42 -3.18 -20.12
CA PRO A 387 20.55 -2.57 -20.81
C PRO A 387 20.22 -1.16 -21.30
N LEU A 388 21.17 -0.23 -21.14
CA LEU A 388 21.03 1.16 -21.57
C LEU A 388 20.68 1.29 -23.06
N GLU A 389 21.20 0.38 -23.88
CA GLU A 389 20.91 0.29 -25.31
C GLU A 389 19.41 0.09 -25.60
N ALA A 390 18.69 -0.67 -24.76
CA ALA A 390 17.26 -0.88 -24.96
C ALA A 390 16.46 0.43 -24.79
N TYR A 391 16.89 1.32 -23.90
CA TYR A 391 16.32 2.65 -23.75
C TYR A 391 16.62 3.53 -24.96
N ARG A 392 17.87 3.48 -25.47
CA ARG A 392 18.30 4.25 -26.63
C ARG A 392 17.52 3.86 -27.89
N ILE A 393 17.46 2.57 -28.20
CA ILE A 393 16.71 2.05 -29.35
C ILE A 393 15.25 2.49 -29.27
N ALA A 394 14.62 2.37 -28.10
CA ALA A 394 13.23 2.79 -27.92
C ALA A 394 13.03 4.31 -28.09
N ALA A 395 14.01 5.13 -27.71
CA ALA A 395 13.97 6.57 -27.91
C ALA A 395 14.14 6.94 -29.39
N GLU A 396 15.08 6.31 -30.09
CA GLU A 396 15.29 6.49 -31.53
C GLU A 396 14.05 6.07 -32.34
N ASP A 397 13.42 4.95 -31.98
CA ASP A 397 12.17 4.48 -32.60
C ASP A 397 11.03 5.50 -32.43
N LEU A 398 10.91 6.09 -31.23
CA LEU A 398 9.96 7.17 -31.00
C LEU A 398 10.27 8.37 -31.89
N ILE A 399 11.55 8.76 -31.99
CA ILE A 399 11.97 9.88 -32.84
C ILE A 399 11.62 9.63 -34.31
N ALA A 400 11.89 8.43 -34.81
CA ALA A 400 11.55 8.01 -36.16
C ALA A 400 10.04 7.99 -36.41
N SER A 401 9.24 7.57 -35.41
CA SER A 401 7.77 7.54 -35.50
C SER A 401 7.17 8.93 -35.70
N PHE A 402 7.71 9.95 -35.01
CA PHE A 402 7.26 11.33 -35.16
C PHE A 402 7.54 11.89 -36.55
N ARG A 403 8.74 11.62 -37.11
CA ARG A 403 9.10 12.06 -38.46
C ARG A 403 8.21 11.44 -39.53
N SER A 404 7.82 10.18 -39.34
CA SER A 404 6.99 9.45 -40.29
C SER A 404 5.51 9.85 -40.26
N GLY A 405 5.00 10.36 -39.12
CA GLY A 405 3.62 10.83 -38.96
C GLY A 405 3.31 12.17 -39.63
N ASN A 406 4.32 13.01 -39.87
CA ASN A 406 4.17 14.29 -40.57
C ASN A 406 4.19 14.09 -42.09
N ILE A 407 3.02 13.84 -42.70
CA ILE A 407 2.79 13.57 -44.15
C ILE A 407 3.19 14.74 -45.09
N ARG A 408 3.77 15.83 -44.58
CA ARG A 408 4.33 16.91 -45.41
C ARG A 408 5.84 17.01 -45.18
N PRO A 409 6.67 16.34 -45.99
CA PRO A 409 8.09 16.65 -46.02
C PRO A 409 8.23 18.06 -46.60
N HIS A 410 8.47 19.06 -45.75
CA HIS A 410 9.01 20.33 -46.23
C HIS A 410 10.50 20.09 -46.56
N PRO A 411 10.90 20.14 -47.84
CA PRO A 411 12.20 19.64 -48.27
C PRO A 411 13.36 20.64 -48.06
N GLU A 412 13.24 21.59 -47.12
CA GLU A 412 14.19 22.71 -47.02
C GLU A 412 14.62 23.09 -45.59
N SER A 413 14.75 22.14 -44.66
CA SER A 413 15.45 22.44 -43.40
C SER A 413 16.32 21.27 -42.98
N GLY A 414 17.61 21.54 -42.75
CA GLY A 414 18.54 20.58 -42.15
C GLY A 414 17.93 19.95 -40.90
N GLY A 415 18.19 18.65 -40.71
CA GLY A 415 17.44 17.78 -39.80
C GLY A 415 16.95 18.46 -38.52
N GLU A 416 15.63 18.43 -38.30
CA GLU A 416 14.99 18.94 -37.10
C GLU A 416 15.74 18.44 -35.86
N PRO A 417 16.21 19.33 -34.96
CA PRO A 417 17.07 18.95 -33.85
C PRO A 417 16.27 18.17 -32.82
N SER A 418 16.25 16.85 -32.95
CA SER A 418 15.67 15.95 -31.95
C SER A 418 16.69 15.75 -30.82
N MET A 419 16.22 15.73 -29.57
CA MET A 419 17.10 15.58 -28.41
C MET A 419 16.55 14.56 -27.42
N GLU A 420 17.47 13.81 -26.85
CA GLU A 420 17.20 12.88 -25.77
C GLU A 420 17.65 13.50 -24.45
N ILE A 421 16.75 13.52 -23.47
CA ILE A 421 17.06 13.96 -22.11
C ILE A 421 16.95 12.79 -21.14
N VAL A 422 17.92 12.62 -20.26
CA VAL A 422 18.05 11.48 -19.37
C VAL A 422 17.91 11.92 -17.92
N ALA A 423 17.11 11.18 -17.16
CA ALA A 423 17.18 11.16 -15.70
C ALA A 423 17.49 9.74 -15.22
N SER A 424 18.47 9.64 -14.34
CA SER A 424 18.94 8.40 -13.73
C SER A 424 19.29 8.68 -12.26
N ASP A 425 18.93 7.74 -11.40
CA ASP A 425 19.34 7.72 -10.00
C ASP A 425 20.75 7.13 -9.79
N ASP A 426 21.34 6.59 -10.85
CA ASP A 426 22.74 6.16 -10.91
C ASP A 426 23.58 7.23 -11.65
N PRO A 427 24.55 7.87 -10.96
CA PRO A 427 25.37 8.93 -11.55
C PRO A 427 26.31 8.43 -12.65
N ASP A 428 26.65 7.14 -12.67
CA ASP A 428 27.60 6.59 -13.64
C ASP A 428 26.95 6.43 -15.02
N VAL A 429 25.62 6.32 -15.09
CA VAL A 429 24.85 6.22 -16.34
C VAL A 429 25.18 7.37 -17.30
N TYR A 430 25.34 8.59 -16.77
CA TYR A 430 25.63 9.77 -17.58
C TYR A 430 27.03 9.78 -18.21
N ALA A 431 27.96 8.96 -17.69
CA ALA A 431 29.33 8.86 -18.18
C ALA A 431 29.53 7.67 -19.14
N THR A 432 28.53 6.81 -19.31
CA THR A 432 28.63 5.63 -20.19
C THR A 432 28.71 6.01 -21.67
N SER A 433 29.39 5.17 -22.45
CA SER A 433 29.50 5.34 -23.91
C SER A 433 28.14 5.31 -24.61
N GLU A 434 27.24 4.51 -24.07
CA GLU A 434 25.89 4.33 -24.52
C GLU A 434 25.10 5.62 -24.34
N MET A 435 25.39 6.47 -23.35
CA MET A 435 24.67 7.72 -23.08
C MET A 435 25.32 8.98 -23.67
N ILE A 436 26.34 8.82 -24.52
CA ILE A 436 26.97 9.94 -25.22
C ILE A 436 25.96 10.66 -26.11
N GLY A 437 25.94 11.99 -26.04
CA GLY A 437 25.07 12.86 -26.85
C GLY A 437 23.70 13.14 -26.23
N THR A 438 23.38 12.51 -25.08
CA THR A 438 22.19 12.85 -24.29
C THR A 438 22.45 14.04 -23.35
N GLU A 439 21.41 14.79 -23.01
CA GLU A 439 21.49 15.81 -21.96
C GLU A 439 20.84 15.34 -20.66
N LYS A 440 21.31 15.80 -19.50
CA LYS A 440 20.60 15.57 -18.24
C LYS A 440 19.25 16.30 -18.24
N ALA A 441 18.22 15.70 -17.64
CA ALA A 441 16.93 16.35 -17.44
C ALA A 441 17.10 17.67 -16.66
N GLN A 442 17.78 17.60 -15.51
CA GLN A 442 18.23 18.77 -14.77
C GLN A 442 19.70 18.65 -14.34
N SER A 443 20.29 19.81 -14.08
CA SER A 443 21.67 19.98 -13.60
C SER A 443 21.74 20.86 -12.35
N PHE A 444 20.59 21.16 -11.74
CA PHE A 444 20.49 21.96 -10.54
C PHE A 444 21.03 21.21 -9.32
N ILE A 445 20.73 19.92 -9.23
CA ILE A 445 21.18 19.02 -8.17
C ILE A 445 21.62 17.71 -8.80
N SER A 446 22.89 17.35 -8.62
CA SER A 446 23.41 16.06 -9.09
C SER A 446 23.71 15.17 -7.90
N LEU A 447 23.28 13.91 -7.96
CA LEU A 447 23.79 12.88 -7.05
C LEU A 447 25.30 12.72 -7.30
N ALA A 448 26.06 12.63 -6.22
CA ALA A 448 27.51 12.54 -6.28
C ALA A 448 27.96 11.07 -6.35
N SER A 449 28.88 10.77 -7.26
CA SER A 449 29.68 9.55 -7.21
C SER A 449 30.73 9.66 -6.10
N LYS A 450 31.20 8.54 -5.58
CA LYS A 450 32.36 8.40 -4.71
C LYS A 450 33.57 9.07 -5.32
N THR A 451 33.80 8.91 -6.63
CA THR A 451 34.93 9.59 -7.30
C THR A 451 34.82 11.12 -7.20
N ALA A 452 33.63 11.69 -7.32
CA ALA A 452 33.39 13.11 -7.13
C ALA A 452 33.52 13.52 -5.65
N LEU A 453 33.05 12.69 -4.72
CA LEU A 453 33.18 12.90 -3.28
C LEU A 453 34.65 12.87 -2.84
N ASP A 454 35.42 11.88 -3.29
CA ASP A 454 36.84 11.72 -2.99
C ASP A 454 37.64 12.91 -3.54
N ALA A 455 37.31 13.38 -4.75
CA ALA A 455 37.90 14.59 -5.31
C ALA A 455 37.56 15.84 -4.48
N ALA A 456 36.32 15.97 -4.00
CA ALA A 456 35.91 17.07 -3.14
C ALA A 456 36.60 17.02 -1.76
N THR A 457 36.71 15.83 -1.15
CA THR A 457 37.44 15.61 0.10
C THR A 457 38.92 15.93 -0.08
N ALA A 458 39.53 15.52 -1.19
CA ALA A 458 40.92 15.84 -1.51
C ALA A 458 41.13 17.35 -1.66
N ALA A 459 40.21 18.04 -2.34
CA ALA A 459 40.25 19.49 -2.51
C ALA A 459 40.13 20.26 -1.18
N GLN A 460 39.45 19.67 -0.19
CA GLN A 460 39.33 20.20 1.17
C GLN A 460 40.47 19.76 2.11
N GLY A 461 41.50 19.08 1.60
CA GLY A 461 42.65 18.62 2.39
C GLY A 461 42.39 17.39 3.26
N GLY A 462 41.35 16.62 2.97
CA GLY A 462 41.05 15.37 3.66
C GLY A 462 42.05 14.26 3.34
N ASP A 463 42.18 13.29 4.27
CA ASP A 463 43.10 12.16 4.14
C ASP A 463 42.44 10.95 3.44
N SER A 464 43.23 9.92 3.16
CA SER A 464 42.74 8.70 2.51
C SER A 464 41.69 7.96 3.34
N ARG A 465 41.70 8.10 4.68
CA ARG A 465 40.72 7.44 5.56
C ARG A 465 39.36 8.10 5.46
N MET A 466 39.33 9.43 5.29
CA MET A 466 38.09 10.17 5.01
C MET A 466 37.50 9.76 3.65
N MET A 467 38.34 9.62 2.62
CA MET A 467 37.92 9.16 1.28
C MET A 467 37.42 7.71 1.29
N ASP A 468 38.07 6.81 2.04
CA ASP A 468 37.61 5.43 2.20
C ASP A 468 36.20 5.35 2.82
N GLY A 469 35.84 6.35 3.64
CA GLY A 469 34.52 6.49 4.24
C GLY A 469 33.45 7.06 3.30
N ASN A 470 33.81 7.67 2.17
CA ASN A 470 32.85 8.21 1.22
C ASN A 470 32.09 7.08 0.52
N ILE A 471 30.76 7.16 0.56
CA ILE A 471 29.84 6.26 -0.15
C ILE A 471 29.04 7.15 -1.11
N GLY A 472 29.19 6.89 -2.41
CA GLY A 472 28.42 7.57 -3.45
C GLY A 472 27.11 6.86 -3.75
N TRP A 473 26.40 7.37 -4.75
CA TRP A 473 25.16 6.77 -5.27
C TRP A 473 25.43 5.76 -6.40
N GLU A 474 26.60 5.12 -6.43
CA GLU A 474 26.94 4.15 -7.47
C GLU A 474 25.91 3.02 -7.54
N GLY A 475 25.47 2.72 -8.76
CA GLY A 475 24.51 1.64 -8.98
C GLY A 475 23.08 2.00 -8.61
N GLY A 476 22.77 3.25 -8.26
CA GLY A 476 21.41 3.78 -8.16
C GLY A 476 20.92 4.11 -6.75
N PHE A 477 19.60 4.32 -6.63
CA PHE A 477 18.98 4.60 -5.33
C PHE A 477 18.82 3.33 -4.50
N PHE A 478 19.36 3.34 -3.29
CA PHE A 478 19.18 2.28 -2.30
C PHE A 478 18.53 2.83 -1.02
N ARG A 479 17.45 2.18 -0.57
CA ARG A 479 16.74 2.53 0.66
C ARG A 479 17.65 2.67 1.89
N GLU A 480 18.57 1.72 2.10
CA GLU A 480 19.43 1.73 3.28
C GLU A 480 20.47 2.87 3.23
N LEU A 481 20.95 3.23 2.03
CA LEU A 481 21.83 4.39 1.84
C LEU A 481 21.08 5.69 2.17
N PHE A 482 19.86 5.86 1.66
CA PHE A 482 19.01 7.00 1.98
C PHE A 482 18.79 7.16 3.50
N TRP A 483 18.45 6.07 4.19
CA TRP A 483 18.26 6.13 5.64
C TRP A 483 19.55 6.38 6.42
N SER A 484 20.71 6.05 5.85
CA SER A 484 22.02 6.31 6.45
C SER A 484 22.52 7.75 6.27
N LEU A 485 21.86 8.57 5.45
CA LEU A 485 22.26 9.97 5.22
C LEU A 485 22.28 10.75 6.55
N GLY A 486 23.45 11.32 6.86
CA GLY A 486 23.70 12.05 8.10
C GLY A 486 23.70 11.18 9.37
N ALA A 487 23.77 9.85 9.24
CA ALA A 487 23.90 8.95 10.39
C ALA A 487 25.31 9.00 10.98
N PRO A 488 25.47 8.87 12.31
CA PRO A 488 26.78 8.82 12.94
C PRO A 488 27.58 7.59 12.48
N SER A 489 28.90 7.74 12.34
CA SER A 489 29.84 6.79 11.73
C SER A 489 29.88 5.38 12.36
N SER A 490 29.31 5.17 13.54
CA SER A 490 29.17 3.86 14.17
C SER A 490 28.03 3.00 13.62
N ARG A 491 27.23 3.52 12.67
CA ARG A 491 26.00 2.88 12.21
C ARG A 491 25.89 2.86 10.67
N ILE A 492 26.90 2.31 10.00
CA ILE A 492 26.77 1.96 8.57
C ILE A 492 25.73 0.84 8.45
N ALA A 493 24.65 1.11 7.71
CA ALA A 493 23.52 0.19 7.56
C ALA A 493 23.94 -1.14 6.95
N ARG A 494 23.55 -2.26 7.59
CA ARG A 494 23.69 -3.61 7.04
C ARG A 494 22.96 -3.68 5.70
N GLY A 495 23.70 -3.95 4.62
CA GLY A 495 23.14 -4.09 3.26
C GLY A 495 23.52 -2.99 2.27
N SER A 496 24.26 -1.95 2.70
CA SER A 496 24.91 -1.02 1.75
C SER A 496 25.96 -1.78 0.92
N PRO A 497 26.23 -1.38 -0.34
CA PRO A 497 27.37 -1.91 -1.10
C PRO A 497 28.62 -1.82 -0.22
N ALA A 498 29.30 -2.95 -0.01
CA ALA A 498 30.54 -2.93 0.77
C ALA A 498 31.52 -1.99 0.05
N PRO A 499 32.19 -1.05 0.76
CA PRO A 499 33.27 -0.29 0.16
C PRO A 499 34.26 -1.29 -0.42
N SER A 500 34.48 -1.20 -1.73
CA SER A 500 35.45 -2.05 -2.42
C SER A 500 36.79 -1.88 -1.70
N LYS A 501 37.28 -2.96 -1.07
CA LYS A 501 38.51 -3.08 -0.24
C LYS A 501 38.38 -2.98 1.28
N ARG A 502 37.25 -3.35 1.89
CA ARG A 502 37.29 -3.80 3.30
C ARG A 502 37.31 -5.33 3.34
N GLU A 503 38.51 -5.92 3.39
CA GLU A 503 38.65 -7.24 3.99
C GLU A 503 38.07 -7.15 5.41
N LEU A 504 37.01 -7.91 5.65
CA LEU A 504 36.35 -8.01 6.93
C LEU A 504 37.34 -8.66 7.91
N SER A 505 38.19 -7.85 8.53
CA SER A 505 38.96 -8.27 9.69
C SER A 505 37.94 -8.59 10.78
N ASN A 506 37.82 -9.89 11.05
CA ASN A 506 37.02 -10.60 12.05
C ASN A 506 36.00 -9.77 12.86
N PRO A 507 34.71 -10.15 12.88
CA PRO A 507 33.76 -9.55 13.80
C PRO A 507 34.24 -9.77 15.25
N PRO A 508 34.18 -8.76 16.13
CA PRO A 508 34.44 -9.00 17.55
C PRO A 508 33.41 -10.02 18.05
N GLN A 509 33.90 -11.17 18.53
CA GLN A 509 33.12 -12.12 19.32
C GLN A 509 32.74 -11.45 20.64
N ASN A 510 31.61 -10.73 20.66
CA ASN A 510 30.97 -10.33 21.90
C ASN A 510 29.67 -11.11 22.06
N ASN A 511 29.66 -11.98 23.06
CA ASN A 511 28.58 -12.87 23.48
C ASN A 511 27.42 -12.15 24.20
N ASP A 512 27.05 -10.93 23.78
CA ASP A 512 25.97 -10.14 24.40
C ASP A 512 24.78 -9.94 23.45
N MET A 513 24.48 -10.97 22.63
CA MET A 513 23.51 -10.89 21.54
C MET A 513 22.19 -11.57 21.90
N GLU A 514 21.43 -10.99 22.84
CA GLU A 514 19.99 -11.29 22.94
C GLU A 514 19.15 -10.10 23.48
N SER A 515 19.73 -9.18 24.26
CA SER A 515 19.00 -8.01 24.81
C SER A 515 19.13 -6.69 24.03
N SER A 516 20.03 -6.61 23.04
CA SER A 516 20.37 -5.37 22.31
C SER A 516 19.61 -5.16 20.98
N SER A 517 18.79 -6.12 20.56
CA SER A 517 18.08 -6.07 19.26
C SER A 517 16.83 -5.17 19.27
N ALA A 518 16.18 -4.99 20.42
CA ALA A 518 15.01 -4.12 20.55
C ALA A 518 15.40 -2.64 20.67
N SER A 519 16.40 -2.33 21.50
CA SER A 519 16.93 -0.95 21.66
C SER A 519 17.56 -0.42 20.36
N SER A 520 18.26 -1.27 19.60
CA SER A 520 18.82 -0.84 18.30
C SER A 520 17.75 -0.56 17.24
N LYS A 521 16.61 -1.29 17.25
CA LYS A 521 15.49 -1.03 16.34
C LYS A 521 14.74 0.25 16.70
N SER A 522 14.48 0.51 17.98
CA SER A 522 13.83 1.75 18.42
C SER A 522 14.69 2.97 18.09
N ASP A 523 16.00 2.89 18.31
CA ASP A 523 16.92 3.98 17.98
C ASP A 523 16.97 4.28 16.47
N LEU A 524 16.91 3.24 15.63
CA LEU A 524 16.88 3.39 14.17
C LEU A 524 15.57 4.01 13.70
N GLN A 525 14.43 3.61 14.26
CA GLN A 525 13.13 4.24 13.95
C GLN A 525 13.11 5.70 14.37
N HIS A 526 13.64 6.03 15.55
CA HIS A 526 13.76 7.40 16.00
C HIS A 526 14.62 8.24 15.04
N PHE A 527 15.78 7.74 14.60
CA PHE A 527 16.60 8.47 13.63
C PHE A 527 15.93 8.63 12.25
N ARG A 528 15.07 7.70 11.85
CA ARG A 528 14.35 7.80 10.57
C ARG A 528 13.33 8.93 10.59
N PHE A 529 12.51 9.01 11.64
CA PHE A 529 11.40 9.96 11.75
C PHE A 529 11.78 11.29 12.40
N HIS A 530 12.83 11.31 13.22
CA HIS A 530 13.38 12.49 13.87
C HIS A 530 14.88 12.64 13.55
N PRO A 531 15.25 12.84 12.27
CA PRO A 531 16.64 12.99 11.86
C PRO A 531 17.24 14.31 12.37
N ALA A 532 18.57 14.37 12.46
CA ALA A 532 19.28 15.63 12.68
C ALA A 532 19.04 16.61 11.49
N PRO A 533 19.11 17.94 11.70
CA PRO A 533 18.86 18.92 10.64
C PRO A 533 19.70 18.70 9.37
N ASP A 534 20.98 18.38 9.51
CA ASP A 534 21.87 18.11 8.37
C ASP A 534 21.46 16.84 7.61
N ALA A 535 21.01 15.80 8.33
CA ALA A 535 20.51 14.57 7.73
C ALA A 535 19.22 14.84 6.94
N LEU A 536 18.31 15.64 7.49
CA LEU A 536 17.08 16.04 6.81
C LEU A 536 17.38 16.86 5.55
N TYR A 537 18.30 17.82 5.63
CA TYR A 537 18.71 18.63 4.49
C TYR A 537 19.28 17.79 3.33
N LEU A 538 20.12 16.78 3.64
CA LEU A 538 20.62 15.85 2.61
C LEU A 538 19.50 15.05 1.96
N ARG A 539 18.53 14.54 2.76
CA ARG A 539 17.36 13.85 2.22
C ARG A 539 16.49 14.78 1.38
N GLU A 540 16.36 16.03 1.79
CA GLU A 540 15.61 17.06 1.06
C GLU A 540 16.17 17.27 -0.35
N LEU A 541 17.50 17.34 -0.50
CA LEU A 541 18.17 17.48 -1.78
C LEU A 541 17.94 16.28 -2.71
N VAL A 542 17.96 15.05 -2.16
CA VAL A 542 17.65 13.83 -2.94
C VAL A 542 16.21 13.88 -3.46
N GLY A 543 15.26 14.26 -2.60
CA GLY A 543 13.86 14.45 -2.99
C GLY A 543 13.72 15.52 -4.07
N ARG A 544 14.37 16.68 -3.89
CA ARG A 544 14.34 17.80 -4.85
C ARG A 544 14.86 17.39 -6.22
N ALA A 545 16.00 16.68 -6.28
CA ALA A 545 16.57 16.20 -7.52
C ALA A 545 15.59 15.30 -8.29
N TYR A 546 15.02 14.30 -7.60
CA TYR A 546 14.04 13.38 -8.20
C TYR A 546 12.78 14.10 -8.70
N LEU A 547 12.26 15.06 -7.94
CA LEU A 547 11.08 15.83 -8.34
C LEU A 547 11.33 16.71 -9.56
N LEU A 548 12.49 17.36 -9.65
CA LEU A 548 12.88 18.16 -10.81
C LEU A 548 13.13 17.29 -12.04
N ASP A 549 13.76 16.12 -11.88
CA ASP A 549 13.92 15.14 -12.96
C ASP A 549 12.56 14.74 -13.54
N LEU A 550 11.61 14.36 -12.68
CA LEU A 550 10.24 14.03 -13.11
C LEU A 550 9.54 15.22 -13.77
N ALA A 551 9.66 16.43 -13.21
CA ALA A 551 9.03 17.62 -13.74
C ALA A 551 9.50 17.92 -15.18
N VAL A 552 10.81 17.90 -15.42
CA VAL A 552 11.38 18.13 -16.75
C VAL A 552 11.01 17.00 -17.70
N LEU A 553 11.22 15.74 -17.31
CA LEU A 553 10.89 14.59 -18.16
C LEU A 553 9.39 14.55 -18.51
N GLY A 554 8.51 14.91 -17.58
CA GLY A 554 7.06 14.93 -17.80
C GLY A 554 6.58 15.95 -18.85
N GLN A 555 7.41 16.94 -19.22
CA GLN A 555 7.12 17.88 -20.31
C GLN A 555 7.55 17.37 -21.70
N SER A 556 8.36 16.31 -21.76
CA SER A 556 8.88 15.76 -23.02
C SER A 556 7.76 15.35 -23.98
N ASP A 557 8.04 15.34 -25.28
CA ASP A 557 7.10 14.92 -26.32
C ASP A 557 6.81 13.40 -26.26
N ALA A 558 7.79 12.62 -25.81
CA ALA A 558 7.64 11.22 -25.46
C ALA A 558 8.56 10.84 -24.29
N VAL A 559 8.28 9.72 -23.61
CA VAL A 559 9.08 9.19 -22.51
C VAL A 559 9.34 7.70 -22.70
N VAL A 560 10.58 7.27 -22.50
CA VAL A 560 11.01 5.87 -22.42
C VAL A 560 11.41 5.54 -20.99
N CYS A 561 10.86 4.48 -20.42
CA CYS A 561 11.19 4.06 -19.06
C CYS A 561 10.82 2.61 -18.75
N GLY A 562 11.26 2.08 -17.60
CA GLY A 562 10.85 0.76 -17.09
C GLY A 562 9.67 0.84 -16.10
N VAL A 563 8.55 0.16 -16.40
CA VAL A 563 7.28 0.27 -15.63
C VAL A 563 7.35 -0.24 -14.19
N SER A 564 8.33 -1.10 -13.85
CA SER A 564 8.66 -1.45 -12.46
C SER A 564 8.82 -0.19 -11.59
N SER A 565 9.45 0.85 -12.12
CA SER A 565 9.66 2.10 -11.41
C SER A 565 8.36 2.90 -11.24
N SER A 566 8.08 3.32 -10.00
CA SER A 566 7.04 4.30 -9.73
C SER A 566 7.27 5.59 -10.51
N GLY A 567 8.53 6.02 -10.73
CA GLY A 567 8.85 7.20 -11.54
C GLY A 567 8.34 7.08 -12.98
N CYS A 568 8.55 5.91 -13.61
CA CYS A 568 8.03 5.64 -14.95
C CYS A 568 6.51 5.71 -15.03
N ARG A 569 5.82 5.15 -14.02
CA ARG A 569 4.35 5.18 -13.93
C ARG A 569 3.81 6.59 -13.63
N LEU A 570 4.53 7.39 -12.84
CA LEU A 570 4.20 8.80 -12.59
C LEU A 570 4.36 9.64 -13.86
N LEU A 571 5.44 9.44 -14.63
CA LEU A 571 5.65 10.13 -15.92
C LEU A 571 4.49 9.89 -16.89
N ALA A 572 3.98 8.66 -16.97
CA ALA A 572 2.78 8.38 -17.76
C ALA A 572 1.60 9.26 -17.32
N VAL A 573 1.37 9.46 -16.01
CA VAL A 573 0.32 10.33 -15.46
C VAL A 573 0.58 11.80 -15.80
N MET A 574 1.83 12.25 -15.72
CA MET A 574 2.24 13.64 -16.00
C MET A 574 2.07 14.01 -17.48
N MET A 575 2.24 13.06 -18.39
CA MET A 575 2.04 13.26 -19.82
C MET A 575 0.57 13.38 -20.25
N GLY A 576 -0.36 12.81 -19.49
CA GLY A 576 -1.80 12.76 -19.85
C GLY A 576 -2.17 11.50 -20.62
N TRP A 577 -3.44 11.07 -20.52
CA TRP A 577 -3.88 9.76 -21.00
C TRP A 577 -3.76 9.64 -22.52
N GLU A 578 -4.19 10.68 -23.22
CA GLU A 578 -4.20 10.77 -24.68
C GLU A 578 -2.78 10.63 -25.22
N LYS A 579 -1.86 11.47 -24.74
CA LYS A 579 -0.45 11.44 -25.16
C LYS A 579 0.28 10.16 -24.73
N ALA A 580 0.15 9.77 -23.46
CA ALA A 580 0.91 8.64 -22.93
C ALA A 580 0.43 7.30 -23.49
N ILE A 581 -0.89 7.06 -23.50
CA ILE A 581 -1.48 5.75 -23.73
C ILE A 581 -2.12 5.64 -25.13
N GLU A 582 -2.90 6.63 -25.57
CA GLU A 582 -3.60 6.55 -26.87
C GLU A 582 -2.65 6.81 -28.05
N GLU A 583 -1.71 7.72 -27.90
CA GLU A 583 -0.67 8.04 -28.90
C GLU A 583 0.63 7.23 -28.70
N GLU A 584 0.66 6.34 -27.70
CA GLU A 584 1.82 5.49 -27.35
C GLU A 584 3.13 6.27 -27.14
N LYS A 585 3.06 7.53 -26.66
CA LYS A 585 4.25 8.35 -26.39
C LYS A 585 4.91 8.05 -25.05
N TRP A 586 4.29 7.22 -24.21
CA TRP A 586 4.94 6.61 -23.06
C TRP A 586 5.32 5.17 -23.41
N LYS A 587 6.62 4.90 -23.53
CA LYS A 587 7.16 3.62 -23.98
C LYS A 587 7.81 2.85 -22.82
N ASN A 588 7.19 1.74 -22.45
CA ASN A 588 7.78 0.78 -21.51
C ASN A 588 8.84 -0.10 -22.18
N VAL A 589 10.01 -0.25 -21.54
CA VAL A 589 11.08 -1.19 -21.94
C VAL A 589 11.23 -2.38 -20.98
N ASP A 590 10.40 -2.44 -19.93
CA ASP A 590 10.36 -3.51 -18.94
C ASP A 590 9.27 -4.52 -19.30
N GLY A 591 9.54 -5.39 -20.28
CA GLY A 591 8.64 -6.44 -20.73
C GLY A 591 7.33 -5.96 -21.38
N THR A 592 6.31 -6.84 -21.41
CA THR A 592 5.01 -6.59 -22.07
C THR A 592 3.95 -6.00 -21.14
N TRP A 593 4.37 -5.47 -20.00
CA TRP A 593 3.49 -4.91 -18.98
C TRP A 593 2.95 -3.54 -19.40
N GLY A 594 1.64 -3.35 -19.26
CA GLY A 594 1.00 -2.04 -19.44
C GLY A 594 1.06 -1.17 -18.19
N TRP A 595 0.64 0.08 -18.33
CA TRP A 595 0.52 0.98 -17.19
C TRP A 595 -0.50 0.44 -16.17
N LYS A 596 -0.17 0.58 -14.88
CA LYS A 596 -1.03 0.26 -13.74
C LYS A 596 -0.81 1.33 -12.67
N GLY A 597 -1.87 1.67 -11.92
CA GLY A 597 -1.80 2.62 -10.81
C GLY A 597 -1.00 2.08 -9.61
N ILE A 598 -1.59 2.12 -8.42
CA ILE A 598 -0.96 1.59 -7.20
C ILE A 598 -0.79 0.07 -7.34
N ILE A 599 0.40 -0.42 -6.97
CA ILE A 599 0.73 -1.84 -6.86
C ILE A 599 0.92 -2.07 -5.36
N TRP A 600 0.10 -2.92 -4.77
CA TRP A 600 -0.01 -3.14 -3.33
C TRP A 600 0.34 -4.57 -2.93
#